data_AF-A0A5C7FFQ8-F1
#
_entry.id   AF-A0A5C7FFQ8-F1
#
_cell.length_a   1.000
_cell.length_b   1.000
_cell.length_c   1.000
_cell.angle_alpha   90.00
_cell.angle_beta   90.00
_cell.angle_gamma   90.00
#
_symmetry.space_group_name_H-M   'P 1'
#
loop_
_entity.id
_entity.type
_entity.pdbx_description
1 polymer ?
#
loop_
_entity_poly.entity_id
_entity_poly.type
_entity_poly.pdbx_seq_one_letter_code
_entity_poly.pdbx_strand_id
1 'polypeptide(L)'
;MNNSNYRQVVDKAIQDIDASLAKSVTGDINYRLGLECKANLQRFFPGNDFDHAAFYRDTLINREWAIADEDNDYILKDAEIRGDKTFLQPGAGPAIYCTFHLGSYRLINFLLSRSGVDFSLVIDDDAVRLQADKFNRIYERMERSPEYPGTFSILNAEKQNIGINMIRTLKSNRSLLLYLDGNSGVGGMDRRDEKLLSIELLAGRILARKGISYISYRTKTPIVPVYSFREGDKNVLELLPAVYPDVAMSSDEYCQATTQLLYDNLALHLRTRPTQWEGWLYVQKFVDFDEAPLVAESAATEGLSFNLSRYDIYQNPDEKGVLFDRHDYSYFSISKGLYTVLNDTIEAGCLQYQIKRNLLDDLCRRAVLIAA
;
A
#
# COMPACT_ATOMS: atom_id res chain seq x y z
N MET A 1 -16.59 24.51 -4.10
CA MET A 1 -17.69 23.79 -3.42
C MET A 1 -17.80 24.32 -1.99
N ASN A 2 -19.00 24.32 -1.38
CA ASN A 2 -19.16 24.59 0.04
C ASN A 2 -19.05 23.27 0.84
N ASN A 3 -18.66 23.29 2.12
CA ASN A 3 -18.42 22.11 2.97
C ASN A 3 -19.58 21.09 2.95
N SER A 4 -20.81 21.57 2.82
CA SER A 4 -22.01 20.72 2.72
C SER A 4 -22.04 19.82 1.49
N ASN A 5 -21.46 20.24 0.35
CA ASN A 5 -21.42 19.43 -0.87
C ASN A 5 -20.33 18.36 -0.78
N TYR A 6 -19.19 18.69 -0.16
CA TYR A 6 -18.10 17.73 0.06
C TYR A 6 -18.49 16.57 0.97
N ARG A 7 -19.15 16.85 2.11
CA ARG A 7 -19.67 15.78 2.99
C ARG A 7 -20.65 14.88 2.25
N GLN A 8 -21.55 15.45 1.45
CA GLN A 8 -22.49 14.67 0.63
C GLN A 8 -21.79 13.76 -0.39
N VAL A 9 -20.72 14.23 -1.03
CA VAL A 9 -19.92 13.41 -1.97
C VAL A 9 -19.29 12.23 -1.24
N VAL A 10 -18.71 12.47 -0.07
CA VAL A 10 -18.07 11.42 0.72
C VAL A 10 -19.10 10.44 1.29
N ASP A 11 -20.19 10.93 1.87
CA ASP A 11 -21.27 10.09 2.40
C ASP A 11 -21.85 9.18 1.31
N LYS A 12 -22.01 9.71 0.09
CA LYS A 12 -22.43 8.91 -1.06
C LYS A 12 -21.42 7.83 -1.42
N ALA A 13 -20.12 8.16 -1.48
CA ALA A 13 -19.07 7.17 -1.75
C ALA A 13 -19.04 6.05 -0.70
N ILE A 14 -19.24 6.39 0.58
CA ILE A 14 -19.37 5.41 1.67
C ILE A 14 -20.59 4.51 1.45
N GLN A 15 -21.75 5.09 1.12
CA GLN A 15 -22.96 4.31 0.81
C GLN A 15 -22.76 3.37 -0.39
N ASP A 16 -22.05 3.84 -1.42
CA ASP A 16 -21.74 3.05 -2.61
C ASP A 16 -20.78 1.88 -2.28
N ILE A 17 -19.79 2.10 -1.41
CA ILE A 17 -18.93 1.03 -0.86
C ILE A 17 -19.78 0.01 -0.10
N ASP A 18 -20.63 0.47 0.83
CA ASP A 18 -21.47 -0.42 1.62
C ASP A 18 -22.40 -1.25 0.76
N ALA A 19 -23.03 -0.63 -0.23
CA ALA A 19 -23.87 -1.31 -1.20
C ALA A 19 -23.07 -2.29 -2.07
N SER A 20 -21.83 -1.96 -2.43
CA SER A 20 -20.94 -2.83 -3.20
C SER A 20 -20.49 -4.05 -2.39
N LEU A 21 -20.08 -3.86 -1.13
CA LEU A 21 -19.67 -4.93 -0.24
C LEU A 21 -20.86 -5.83 0.14
N ALA A 22 -22.05 -5.26 0.39
CA ALA A 22 -23.25 -6.04 0.67
C ALA A 22 -23.74 -6.88 -0.52
N LYS A 23 -23.45 -6.42 -1.75
CA LYS A 23 -23.73 -7.16 -2.99
C LYS A 23 -22.56 -8.05 -3.42
N SER A 24 -21.42 -7.98 -2.74
CA SER A 24 -20.24 -8.73 -3.12
C SER A 24 -20.57 -10.21 -3.05
N VAL A 25 -20.33 -10.88 -4.16
CA VAL A 25 -20.54 -12.33 -4.25
C VAL A 25 -19.20 -12.99 -3.98
N THR A 26 -19.25 -14.06 -3.21
CA THR A 26 -18.12 -14.93 -2.95
C THR A 26 -17.32 -15.20 -4.23
N GLY A 27 -16.04 -14.82 -4.20
CA GLY A 27 -15.10 -15.00 -5.31
C GLY A 27 -15.00 -13.85 -6.31
N ASP A 28 -15.80 -12.78 -6.16
CA ASP A 28 -15.61 -11.54 -6.91
C ASP A 28 -14.33 -10.79 -6.48
N ILE A 29 -14.04 -9.67 -7.13
CA ILE A 29 -12.83 -8.89 -6.87
C ILE A 29 -12.79 -8.32 -5.45
N ASN A 30 -13.91 -7.84 -4.91
CA ASN A 30 -13.96 -7.25 -3.57
C ASN A 30 -13.75 -8.32 -2.50
N TYR A 31 -14.34 -9.50 -2.69
CA TYR A 31 -14.16 -10.64 -1.81
C TYR A 31 -12.68 -11.07 -1.76
N ARG A 32 -12.04 -11.21 -2.93
CA ARG A 32 -10.61 -11.58 -3.00
C ARG A 32 -9.70 -10.54 -2.37
N LEU A 33 -9.94 -9.25 -2.65
CA LEU A 33 -9.18 -8.17 -2.02
C LEU A 33 -9.36 -8.15 -0.51
N GLY A 34 -10.56 -8.46 0.00
CA GLY A 34 -10.82 -8.63 1.44
C GLY A 34 -10.00 -9.78 2.05
N LEU A 35 -9.90 -10.92 1.36
CA LEU A 35 -9.07 -12.05 1.78
C LEU A 35 -7.57 -11.71 1.78
N GLU A 36 -7.09 -11.02 0.74
CA GLU A 36 -5.70 -10.56 0.66
C GLU A 36 -5.39 -9.53 1.74
N CYS A 37 -6.33 -8.62 2.03
CA CYS A 37 -6.22 -7.68 3.13
C CYS A 37 -6.12 -8.40 4.49
N LYS A 38 -6.97 -9.41 4.74
CA LYS A 38 -6.86 -10.28 5.92
C LYS A 38 -5.49 -10.96 6.01
N ALA A 39 -4.99 -11.52 4.91
CA ALA A 39 -3.66 -12.14 4.87
C ALA A 39 -2.54 -11.14 5.15
N ASN A 40 -2.66 -9.90 4.65
CA ASN A 40 -1.74 -8.82 4.95
C ASN A 40 -1.72 -8.53 6.46
N LEU A 41 -2.91 -8.40 7.09
CA LEU A 41 -3.00 -8.12 8.53
C LEU A 41 -2.39 -9.23 9.39
N GLN A 42 -2.63 -10.50 9.05
CA GLN A 42 -2.03 -11.60 9.81
C GLN A 42 -0.50 -11.62 9.74
N ARG A 43 0.06 -11.25 8.58
CA ARG A 43 1.51 -11.18 8.38
C ARG A 43 2.16 -10.00 9.09
N PHE A 44 1.57 -8.82 8.96
CA PHE A 44 2.18 -7.57 9.44
C PHE A 44 1.75 -7.20 10.87
N PHE A 45 0.61 -7.72 11.34
CA PHE A 45 0.04 -7.54 12.68
C PHE A 45 -0.34 -8.89 13.32
N PRO A 46 0.60 -9.85 13.46
CA PRO A 46 0.29 -11.15 14.03
C PRO A 46 -0.29 -11.01 15.44
N GLY A 47 -1.31 -11.80 15.74
CA GLY A 47 -1.98 -11.84 17.05
C GLY A 47 -2.92 -10.66 17.35
N ASN A 48 -3.18 -9.76 16.40
CA ASN A 48 -4.19 -8.72 16.56
C ASN A 48 -5.60 -9.27 16.27
N ASP A 49 -6.58 -8.83 17.05
CA ASP A 49 -7.99 -9.24 16.94
C ASP A 49 -8.79 -8.22 16.10
N PHE A 50 -8.33 -7.96 14.88
CA PHE A 50 -9.04 -7.06 13.98
C PHE A 50 -10.29 -7.73 13.41
N ASP A 51 -11.41 -7.00 13.40
CA ASP A 51 -12.49 -7.31 12.47
C ASP A 51 -12.01 -7.03 11.05
N HIS A 52 -11.60 -8.09 10.34
CA HIS A 52 -11.03 -7.98 8.99
C HIS A 52 -12.00 -7.37 7.97
N ALA A 53 -13.31 -7.59 8.11
CA ALA A 53 -14.30 -7.05 7.20
C ALA A 53 -14.47 -5.55 7.43
N ALA A 54 -14.57 -5.13 8.70
CA ALA A 54 -14.59 -3.72 9.07
C ALA A 54 -13.29 -3.02 8.66
N PHE A 55 -12.13 -3.66 8.87
CA PHE A 55 -10.83 -3.11 8.48
C PHE A 55 -10.77 -2.85 6.97
N TYR A 56 -11.11 -3.86 6.15
CA TYR A 56 -11.09 -3.73 4.70
C TYR A 56 -12.04 -2.61 4.23
N ARG A 57 -13.26 -2.57 4.77
CA ARG A 57 -14.24 -1.51 4.52
C ARG A 57 -13.67 -0.13 4.84
N ASP A 58 -13.08 0.04 6.02
CA ASP A 58 -12.52 1.31 6.46
C ASP A 58 -11.33 1.74 5.62
N THR A 59 -10.51 0.80 5.13
CA THR A 59 -9.44 1.09 4.15
C THR A 59 -10.02 1.62 2.84
N LEU A 60 -11.10 1.03 2.32
CA LEU A 60 -11.77 1.54 1.12
C LEU A 60 -12.33 2.95 1.35
N ILE A 61 -12.96 3.20 2.51
CA ILE A 61 -13.50 4.51 2.85
C ILE A 61 -12.38 5.56 2.91
N ASN A 62 -11.24 5.25 3.56
CA ASN A 62 -10.10 6.17 3.62
C ASN A 62 -9.51 6.48 2.23
N ARG A 63 -9.54 5.52 1.30
CA ARG A 63 -9.17 5.76 -0.10
C ARG A 63 -10.12 6.76 -0.76
N GLU A 64 -11.43 6.63 -0.58
CA GLU A 64 -12.41 7.57 -1.16
C GLU A 64 -12.28 8.97 -0.55
N TRP A 65 -11.98 9.08 0.76
CA TRP A 65 -11.62 10.35 1.37
C TRP A 65 -10.39 10.98 0.69
N ALA A 66 -9.35 10.20 0.41
CA ALA A 66 -8.15 10.70 -0.27
C ALA A 66 -8.44 11.16 -1.72
N ILE A 67 -9.38 10.51 -2.41
CA ILE A 67 -9.84 10.91 -3.74
C ILE A 67 -10.65 12.20 -3.68
N ALA A 68 -11.60 12.30 -2.73
CA ALA A 68 -12.45 13.47 -2.56
C ALA A 68 -11.64 14.72 -2.18
N ASP A 69 -10.63 14.57 -1.32
CA ASP A 69 -9.74 15.66 -0.91
C ASP A 69 -8.94 16.24 -2.07
N GLU A 70 -8.49 15.40 -2.99
CA GLU A 70 -7.76 15.84 -4.18
C GLU A 70 -8.60 16.78 -5.06
N ASP A 71 -9.91 16.54 -5.15
CA ASP A 71 -10.81 17.38 -5.93
C ASP A 71 -11.16 18.70 -5.22
N ASN A 72 -10.88 18.80 -3.93
CA ASN A 72 -11.30 19.86 -3.02
C ASN A 72 -10.09 20.48 -2.28
N ASP A 73 -9.25 21.21 -3.00
CA ASP A 73 -8.01 21.81 -2.49
C ASP A 73 -8.20 22.79 -1.31
N TYR A 74 -9.39 23.38 -1.14
CA TYR A 74 -9.69 24.20 0.05
C TYR A 74 -9.57 23.42 1.36
N ILE A 75 -9.66 22.08 1.34
CA ILE A 75 -9.43 21.23 2.52
C ILE A 75 -8.02 21.44 3.09
N LEU A 76 -7.04 21.82 2.25
CA LEU A 76 -5.70 22.20 2.72
C LEU A 76 -5.72 23.43 3.65
N LYS A 77 -6.70 24.34 3.52
CA LYS A 77 -6.79 25.55 4.37
C LYS A 77 -7.06 25.20 5.83
N ASP A 78 -7.78 24.11 6.06
CA ASP A 78 -8.15 23.62 7.38
C ASP A 78 -7.21 22.50 7.87
N ALA A 79 -6.29 22.04 7.02
CA ALA A 79 -5.31 21.02 7.36
C ALA A 79 -4.25 21.56 8.34
N GLU A 80 -3.82 20.71 9.26
CA GLU A 80 -2.69 20.99 10.13
C GLU A 80 -1.38 20.66 9.43
N ILE A 81 -0.41 21.57 9.46
CA ILE A 81 0.94 21.31 8.94
C ILE A 81 1.90 21.26 10.13
N ARG A 82 2.49 20.08 10.39
CA ARG A 82 3.39 19.78 11.53
C ARG A 82 4.83 19.52 11.06
N GLY A 83 5.75 19.57 12.02
CA GLY A 83 7.14 19.15 11.83
C GLY A 83 8.05 20.19 11.16
N ASP A 84 9.09 19.71 10.47
CA ASP A 84 10.15 20.52 9.88
C ASP A 84 9.73 21.12 8.53
N LYS A 85 9.49 22.43 8.52
CA LYS A 85 9.03 23.18 7.34
C LYS A 85 10.16 23.86 6.58
N THR A 86 11.42 23.53 6.87
CA THR A 86 12.59 24.19 6.28
C THR A 86 12.55 24.17 4.75
N PHE A 87 12.24 23.02 4.16
CA PHE A 87 12.19 22.86 2.69
C PHE A 87 10.94 23.45 2.02
N LEU A 88 9.97 23.92 2.80
CA LEU A 88 8.82 24.68 2.29
C LEU A 88 9.11 26.18 2.19
N GLN A 89 10.25 26.66 2.72
CA GLN A 89 10.58 28.08 2.67
C GLN A 89 11.18 28.47 1.29
N PRO A 90 10.92 29.70 0.82
CA PRO A 90 11.56 30.22 -0.39
C PRO A 90 13.09 30.13 -0.29
N GLY A 91 13.72 29.60 -1.33
CA GLY A 91 15.18 29.49 -1.42
C GLY A 91 15.81 28.28 -0.70
N ALA A 92 15.03 27.36 -0.13
CA ALA A 92 15.55 26.15 0.53
C ALA A 92 16.28 25.17 -0.41
N GLY A 93 16.19 25.36 -1.72
CA GLY A 93 16.77 24.48 -2.74
C GLY A 93 15.90 23.25 -3.04
N PRO A 94 16.35 22.35 -3.92
CA PRO A 94 15.57 21.19 -4.31
C PRO A 94 15.62 20.12 -3.21
N ALA A 95 14.50 19.42 -3.04
CA ALA A 95 14.40 18.25 -2.18
C ALA A 95 13.71 17.10 -2.90
N ILE A 96 13.90 15.89 -2.37
CA ILE A 96 13.12 14.72 -2.75
C ILE A 96 12.07 14.51 -1.67
N TYR A 97 10.84 14.93 -1.92
CA TYR A 97 9.72 14.65 -1.03
C TYR A 97 9.28 13.21 -1.22
N CYS A 98 9.29 12.43 -0.14
CA CYS A 98 8.85 11.04 -0.15
C CYS A 98 7.63 10.86 0.73
N THR A 99 6.64 10.14 0.23
CA THR A 99 5.42 9.85 0.96
C THR A 99 4.90 8.45 0.61
N PHE A 100 3.76 8.11 1.19
CA PHE A 100 3.06 6.85 1.04
C PHE A 100 1.60 7.14 0.72
N HIS A 101 0.86 6.14 0.29
CA HIS A 101 -0.59 6.22 0.11
C HIS A 101 -1.32 6.18 1.47
N LEU A 102 -0.92 7.05 2.38
CA LEU A 102 -1.46 7.20 3.73
C LEU A 102 -2.37 8.42 3.79
N GLY A 103 -3.58 8.26 4.33
CA GLY A 103 -4.54 9.34 4.49
C GLY A 103 -4.79 10.10 3.19
N SER A 104 -4.90 11.43 3.28
CA SER A 104 -5.13 12.29 2.11
C SER A 104 -3.80 12.79 1.53
N TYR A 105 -2.93 11.84 1.17
CA TYR A 105 -1.57 12.07 0.67
C TYR A 105 -1.49 13.01 -0.54
N ARG A 106 -2.54 13.05 -1.37
CA ARG A 106 -2.58 13.92 -2.54
C ARG A 106 -2.63 15.40 -2.19
N LEU A 107 -3.02 15.76 -0.95
CA LEU A 107 -2.95 17.14 -0.45
C LEU A 107 -1.51 17.68 -0.40
N ILE A 108 -0.50 16.81 -0.37
CA ILE A 108 0.91 17.20 -0.41
C ILE A 108 1.22 17.97 -1.71
N ASN A 109 0.59 17.64 -2.84
CA ASN A 109 0.78 18.38 -4.09
C ASN A 109 0.38 19.86 -3.94
N PHE A 110 -0.78 20.12 -3.33
CA PHE A 110 -1.27 21.46 -3.06
C PHE A 110 -0.40 22.18 -2.01
N LEU A 111 0.06 21.47 -0.99
CA LEU A 111 0.98 22.03 0.01
C LEU A 111 2.26 22.55 -0.65
N LEU A 112 2.94 21.72 -1.44
CA LEU A 112 4.19 22.09 -2.11
C LEU A 112 4.00 23.28 -3.03
N SER A 113 2.98 23.25 -3.90
CA SER A 113 2.70 24.34 -4.83
C SER A 113 2.32 25.64 -4.10
N ARG A 114 1.51 25.56 -3.04
CA ARG A 114 1.13 26.72 -2.19
C ARG A 114 2.33 27.32 -1.47
N SER A 115 3.30 26.50 -1.10
CA SER A 115 4.57 26.94 -0.50
C SER A 115 5.57 27.49 -1.53
N GLY A 116 5.23 27.55 -2.82
CA GLY A 116 6.14 28.06 -3.85
C GLY A 116 7.22 27.07 -4.26
N VAL A 117 7.04 25.78 -3.94
CA VAL A 117 7.98 24.73 -4.34
C VAL A 117 7.70 24.33 -5.77
N ASP A 118 8.69 24.46 -6.64
CA ASP A 118 8.68 23.87 -7.97
C ASP A 118 9.00 22.38 -7.87
N PHE A 119 8.08 21.50 -8.30
CA PHE A 119 8.28 20.06 -8.15
C PHE A 119 7.69 19.22 -9.29
N SER A 120 8.29 18.06 -9.53
CA SER A 120 7.73 17.05 -10.42
C SER A 120 7.22 15.85 -9.62
N LEU A 121 5.96 15.48 -9.85
CA LEU A 121 5.37 14.25 -9.32
C LEU A 121 5.77 13.07 -10.21
N VAL A 122 6.29 12.00 -9.60
CA VAL A 122 6.67 10.77 -10.30
C VAL A 122 5.57 9.72 -10.11
N ILE A 123 4.93 9.31 -11.20
CA ILE A 123 3.81 8.34 -11.23
C ILE A 123 3.96 7.34 -12.38
N ASP A 124 3.30 6.19 -12.30
CA ASP A 124 3.34 5.13 -13.33
C ASP A 124 2.52 5.43 -14.60
N ASP A 125 2.71 4.61 -15.64
CA ASP A 125 2.04 4.74 -16.96
C ASP A 125 0.52 4.71 -16.84
N ASP A 126 -0.01 3.82 -16.00
CA ASP A 126 -1.45 3.63 -15.85
C ASP A 126 -2.10 4.84 -15.17
N ALA A 127 -1.47 5.41 -14.13
CA ALA A 127 -1.89 6.66 -13.54
C ALA A 127 -1.85 7.81 -14.57
N VAL A 128 -0.78 7.92 -15.36
CA VAL A 128 -0.68 8.95 -16.41
C VAL A 128 -1.81 8.81 -17.44
N ARG A 129 -2.12 7.60 -17.89
CA ARG A 129 -3.16 7.35 -18.90
C ARG A 129 -4.58 7.53 -18.37
N LEU A 130 -4.87 6.98 -17.20
CA LEU A 130 -6.22 6.97 -16.62
C LEU A 130 -6.59 8.31 -15.99
N GLN A 131 -5.60 9.11 -15.58
CA GLN A 131 -5.82 10.36 -14.86
C GLN A 131 -5.34 11.59 -15.63
N ALA A 132 -5.00 11.48 -16.92
CA ALA A 132 -4.55 12.60 -17.75
C ALA A 132 -5.45 13.85 -17.63
N ASP A 133 -6.78 13.67 -17.78
CA ASP A 133 -7.75 14.76 -17.64
C ASP A 133 -7.82 15.31 -16.22
N LYS A 134 -7.64 14.46 -15.20
CA LYS A 134 -7.63 14.88 -13.80
C LYS A 134 -6.39 15.73 -13.52
N PHE A 135 -5.22 15.27 -13.95
CA PHE A 135 -3.97 16.01 -13.80
C PHE A 135 -3.97 17.32 -14.58
N ASN A 136 -4.56 17.35 -15.77
CA ASN A 136 -4.74 18.60 -16.51
C ASN A 136 -5.60 19.59 -15.71
N ARG A 137 -6.68 19.14 -15.08
CA ARG A 137 -7.50 20.01 -14.21
C ARG A 137 -6.74 20.51 -12.98
N ILE A 138 -5.94 19.65 -12.34
CA ILE A 138 -5.11 20.05 -11.18
C ILE A 138 -4.04 21.06 -11.64
N TYR A 139 -3.37 20.79 -12.75
CA TYR A 139 -2.38 21.67 -13.37
C TYR A 139 -2.97 23.03 -13.70
N GLU A 140 -4.10 23.07 -14.42
CA GLU A 140 -4.79 24.33 -14.73
C GLU A 140 -5.21 25.10 -13.48
N ARG A 141 -5.63 24.40 -12.42
CA ARG A 141 -6.02 25.03 -11.15
C ARG A 141 -4.83 25.64 -10.42
N MET A 142 -3.70 24.93 -10.36
CA MET A 142 -2.47 25.43 -9.73
C MET A 142 -1.86 26.58 -10.54
N GLU A 143 -1.70 26.41 -11.85
CA GLU A 143 -1.01 27.39 -12.71
C GLU A 143 -1.76 28.73 -12.83
N ARG A 144 -3.11 28.72 -12.80
CA ARG A 144 -3.92 29.93 -12.95
C ARG A 144 -4.19 30.68 -11.64
N SER A 145 -3.79 30.12 -10.50
CA SER A 145 -4.14 30.67 -9.18
C SER A 145 -2.93 31.32 -8.51
N PRO A 146 -3.02 32.59 -8.07
CA PRO A 146 -1.95 33.21 -7.29
C PRO A 146 -1.77 32.57 -5.90
N GLU A 147 -2.71 31.72 -5.45
CA GLU A 147 -2.58 30.94 -4.21
C GLU A 147 -1.52 29.83 -4.33
N TYR A 148 -1.14 29.44 -5.55
CA TYR A 148 -0.26 28.31 -5.86
C TYR A 148 0.96 28.78 -6.68
N PRO A 149 1.91 29.52 -6.07
CA PRO A 149 3.02 30.12 -6.80
C PRO A 149 4.06 29.10 -7.32
N GLY A 150 4.08 27.87 -6.78
CA GLY A 150 5.00 26.82 -7.21
C GLY A 150 4.48 26.06 -8.43
N THR A 151 5.37 25.73 -9.36
CA THR A 151 5.00 25.04 -10.59
C THR A 151 4.96 23.52 -10.40
N PHE A 152 4.00 22.86 -11.06
CA PHE A 152 3.78 21.41 -11.00
C PHE A 152 4.06 20.74 -12.34
N SER A 153 4.64 19.55 -12.36
CA SER A 153 4.73 18.75 -13.59
C SER A 153 4.76 17.26 -13.26
N ILE A 154 4.57 16.42 -14.28
CA ILE A 154 4.52 14.96 -14.12
C ILE A 154 5.69 14.31 -14.84
N LEU A 155 6.35 13.41 -14.14
CA LEU A 155 7.32 12.48 -14.69
C LEU A 155 6.77 11.07 -14.61
N ASN A 156 6.95 10.33 -15.70
CA ASN A 156 6.47 8.97 -15.80
C ASN A 156 7.55 7.96 -15.37
N ALA A 157 7.21 7.12 -14.37
CA ALA A 157 8.08 6.19 -13.68
C ALA A 157 8.56 4.99 -14.53
N GLU A 158 7.86 4.64 -15.61
CA GLU A 158 8.14 3.41 -16.37
C GLU A 158 8.98 3.66 -17.62
N LYS A 159 9.23 4.92 -17.98
CA LYS A 159 10.15 5.27 -19.06
C LYS A 159 11.58 4.84 -18.69
N GLN A 160 12.27 4.16 -19.62
CA GLN A 160 13.64 3.65 -19.44
C GLN A 160 14.64 4.71 -18.91
N ASN A 161 14.42 5.99 -19.24
CA ASN A 161 15.29 7.10 -18.85
C ASN A 161 14.84 7.86 -17.59
N ILE A 162 13.90 7.33 -16.79
CA ILE A 162 13.35 8.04 -15.63
C ILE A 162 14.41 8.48 -14.63
N GLY A 163 15.40 7.63 -14.32
CA GLY A 163 16.50 7.98 -13.41
C GLY A 163 17.28 9.21 -13.88
N ILE A 164 17.55 9.30 -15.18
CA ILE A 164 18.23 10.45 -15.79
C ILE A 164 17.35 11.69 -15.71
N ASN A 165 16.05 11.56 -15.98
CA ASN A 165 15.10 12.67 -15.92
C ASN A 165 14.97 13.22 -14.49
N MET A 166 14.85 12.34 -13.49
CA MET A 166 14.83 12.74 -12.07
C MET A 166 16.10 13.50 -11.68
N ILE A 167 17.29 13.01 -12.07
CA ILE A 167 18.56 13.72 -11.81
C ILE A 167 18.59 15.08 -12.49
N ARG A 168 18.12 15.19 -13.74
CA ARG A 168 18.06 16.47 -14.48
C ARG A 168 17.11 17.45 -13.80
N THR A 169 15.96 16.99 -13.34
CA THR A 169 14.99 17.79 -12.58
C THR A 169 15.62 18.36 -11.30
N LEU A 170 16.28 17.53 -10.50
CA LEU A 170 16.96 18.00 -9.30
C LEU A 170 18.07 19.03 -9.61
N LYS A 171 18.85 18.79 -10.67
CA LYS A 171 19.90 19.71 -11.11
C LYS A 171 19.38 21.03 -11.67
N SER A 172 18.14 21.09 -12.14
CA SER A 172 17.48 22.33 -12.57
C SER A 172 16.82 23.08 -11.42
N ASN A 173 17.23 22.83 -10.18
CA ASN A 173 16.67 23.43 -8.96
C ASN A 173 15.17 23.15 -8.77
N ARG A 174 14.70 22.00 -9.25
CA ARG A 174 13.31 21.55 -9.12
C ARG A 174 13.26 20.31 -8.24
N SER A 175 12.30 20.27 -7.32
CA SER A 175 12.09 19.15 -6.39
C SER A 175 11.40 17.95 -7.05
N LEU A 176 11.41 16.82 -6.38
CA LEU A 176 10.63 15.63 -6.76
C LEU A 176 9.63 15.29 -5.66
N LEU A 177 8.47 14.75 -6.02
CA LEU A 177 7.53 14.11 -5.10
C LEU A 177 7.27 12.67 -5.56
N LEU A 178 7.40 11.71 -4.65
CA LEU A 178 7.25 10.28 -4.96
C LEU A 178 6.49 9.50 -3.87
N TYR A 179 5.76 8.48 -4.31
CA TYR A 179 5.14 7.45 -3.47
C TYR A 179 6.03 6.21 -3.41
N LEU A 180 6.41 5.78 -2.20
CA LEU A 180 7.37 4.67 -2.03
C LEU A 180 6.74 3.28 -2.05
N ASP A 181 5.48 3.18 -1.64
CA ASP A 181 4.73 1.93 -1.48
C ASP A 181 4.15 1.34 -2.77
N GLY A 182 4.16 2.06 -3.89
CA GLY A 182 3.65 1.52 -5.15
C GLY A 182 4.56 0.49 -5.82
N ASN A 183 5.87 0.51 -5.49
CA ASN A 183 6.92 -0.31 -6.08
C ASN A 183 6.88 -0.42 -7.62
N SER A 184 6.29 0.56 -8.30
CA SER A 184 6.16 0.63 -9.76
C SER A 184 7.46 1.16 -10.40
N GLY A 185 7.58 1.00 -11.72
CA GLY A 185 8.76 1.39 -12.50
C GLY A 185 9.32 0.27 -13.37
N VAL A 186 10.46 0.53 -14.03
CA VAL A 186 11.08 -0.40 -14.99
C VAL A 186 11.19 -1.81 -14.38
N GLY A 187 10.66 -2.81 -15.10
CA GLY A 187 10.60 -4.21 -14.68
C GLY A 187 9.32 -4.63 -13.96
N GLY A 188 8.33 -3.73 -13.80
CA GLY A 188 7.01 -4.05 -13.24
C GLY A 188 7.03 -4.31 -11.72
N MET A 189 5.83 -4.55 -11.16
CA MET A 189 5.62 -4.82 -9.73
C MET A 189 6.15 -6.17 -9.27
N ASP A 190 6.29 -7.14 -10.17
CA ASP A 190 6.71 -8.53 -9.87
C ASP A 190 8.24 -8.71 -9.86
N ARG A 191 9.00 -7.60 -9.94
CA ARG A 191 10.47 -7.64 -9.93
C ARG A 191 10.97 -8.28 -8.63
N ARG A 192 12.05 -9.06 -8.75
CA ARG A 192 12.76 -9.74 -7.64
C ARG A 192 14.27 -9.78 -7.96
N ASP A 193 14.94 -8.64 -7.89
CA ASP A 193 16.38 -8.54 -8.19
C ASP A 193 17.12 -7.54 -7.30
N GLU A 194 18.42 -7.36 -7.55
CA GLU A 194 19.37 -6.51 -6.82
C GLU A 194 19.00 -5.01 -6.72
N LYS A 195 17.94 -4.57 -7.41
CA LYS A 195 17.40 -3.20 -7.31
C LYS A 195 16.36 -3.05 -6.21
N LEU A 196 15.99 -4.16 -5.58
CA LEU A 196 15.13 -4.20 -4.42
C LEU A 196 15.96 -4.41 -3.16
N LEU A 197 15.49 -3.82 -2.08
CA LEU A 197 16.00 -3.99 -0.74
C LEU A 197 14.96 -4.75 0.05
N SER A 198 15.40 -5.70 0.85
CA SER A 198 14.55 -6.28 1.87
C SER A 198 14.47 -5.31 3.05
N ILE A 199 13.25 -4.92 3.38
CA ILE A 199 12.93 -3.89 4.37
C ILE A 199 11.98 -4.48 5.39
N GLU A 200 12.28 -4.27 6.67
CA GLU A 200 11.38 -4.63 7.75
C GLU A 200 10.18 -3.67 7.77
N LEU A 201 8.97 -4.22 7.86
CA LEU A 201 7.74 -3.46 8.02
C LEU A 201 6.90 -4.17 9.08
N LEU A 202 6.71 -3.54 10.23
CA LEU A 202 5.99 -4.12 11.37
C LEU A 202 6.57 -5.50 11.75
N ALA A 203 5.78 -6.59 11.68
CA ALA A 203 6.26 -7.94 11.96
C ALA A 203 6.71 -8.72 10.71
N GLY A 204 6.60 -8.12 9.52
CA GLY A 204 6.92 -8.77 8.25
C GLY A 204 8.06 -8.08 7.52
N ARG A 205 8.30 -8.54 6.28
CA ARG A 205 9.29 -7.96 5.37
C ARG A 205 8.69 -7.71 3.99
N ILE A 206 9.17 -6.66 3.35
CA ILE A 206 8.80 -6.30 1.98
C ILE A 206 10.04 -6.01 1.15
N LEU A 207 9.88 -6.06 -0.16
CA LEU A 207 10.88 -5.67 -1.13
C LEU A 207 10.59 -4.28 -1.68
N ALA A 208 11.42 -3.30 -1.33
CA ALA A 208 11.29 -1.91 -1.74
C ALA A 208 12.39 -1.48 -2.71
N ARG A 209 12.08 -0.59 -3.67
CA ARG A 209 13.09 -0.08 -4.62
C ARG A 209 14.11 0.85 -3.95
N LYS A 210 15.40 0.59 -4.18
CA LYS A 210 16.49 1.47 -3.72
C LYS A 210 16.68 2.76 -4.51
N GLY A 211 15.94 2.94 -5.61
CA GLY A 211 16.20 3.98 -6.61
C GLY A 211 16.18 5.41 -6.06
N ILE A 212 15.33 5.69 -5.07
CA ILE A 212 15.14 7.05 -4.54
C ILE A 212 16.29 7.46 -3.63
N SER A 213 16.63 6.58 -2.68
CA SER A 213 17.82 6.72 -1.84
C SER A 213 19.09 6.78 -2.69
N TYR A 214 19.17 6.00 -3.79
CA TYR A 214 20.29 6.07 -4.72
C TYR A 214 20.38 7.44 -5.41
N ILE A 215 19.27 7.98 -5.92
CA ILE A 215 19.26 9.31 -6.56
C ILE A 215 19.67 10.38 -5.56
N SER A 216 19.10 10.38 -4.35
CA SER A 216 19.49 11.27 -3.26
C SER A 216 21.00 11.25 -3.03
N TYR A 217 21.59 10.06 -2.88
CA TYR A 217 23.02 9.89 -2.66
C TYR A 217 23.88 10.46 -3.80
N ARG A 218 23.45 10.25 -5.05
CA ARG A 218 24.18 10.67 -6.27
C ARG A 218 24.06 12.17 -6.54
N THR A 219 22.93 12.79 -6.21
CA THR A 219 22.71 14.23 -6.43
C THR A 219 23.04 15.09 -5.21
N LYS A 220 23.34 14.45 -4.06
CA LYS A 220 23.50 15.13 -2.76
C LYS A 220 22.26 15.93 -2.36
N THR A 221 21.09 15.51 -2.87
CA THR A 221 19.79 16.12 -2.57
C THR A 221 19.19 15.41 -1.37
N PRO A 222 18.73 16.14 -0.35
CA PRO A 222 18.09 15.52 0.81
C PRO A 222 16.74 14.91 0.47
N ILE A 223 16.36 13.88 1.22
CA ILE A 223 15.01 13.32 1.24
C ILE A 223 14.24 13.98 2.37
N VAL A 224 13.06 14.51 2.08
CA VAL A 224 12.13 15.05 3.09
C VAL A 224 10.95 14.09 3.18
N PRO A 225 10.85 13.29 4.25
CA PRO A 225 9.69 12.43 4.47
C PRO A 225 8.47 13.30 4.79
N VAL A 226 7.37 13.06 4.09
CA VAL A 226 6.10 13.76 4.31
C VAL A 226 5.00 12.73 4.46
N TYR A 227 4.21 12.85 5.52
CA TYR A 227 3.07 11.97 5.78
C TYR A 227 1.79 12.78 5.79
N SER A 228 0.74 12.20 5.22
CA SER A 228 -0.62 12.73 5.35
C SER A 228 -1.46 11.73 6.11
N PHE A 229 -2.26 12.18 7.06
CA PHE A 229 -3.18 11.33 7.80
C PHE A 229 -4.31 12.16 8.41
N ARG A 230 -5.34 11.48 8.91
CA ARG A 230 -6.45 12.10 9.62
C ARG A 230 -6.38 11.84 11.10
N GLU A 231 -6.72 12.86 11.87
CA GLU A 231 -7.01 12.80 13.30
C GLU A 231 -8.44 13.31 13.51
N GLY A 232 -9.40 12.39 13.62
CA GLY A 232 -10.81 12.71 13.50
C GLY A 232 -11.13 13.27 12.11
N ASP A 233 -11.87 14.38 12.06
CA ASP A 233 -12.25 15.05 10.81
C ASP A 233 -11.12 15.89 10.18
N LYS A 234 -9.98 16.04 10.87
CA LYS A 234 -8.91 16.96 10.47
C LYS A 234 -7.80 16.24 9.71
N ASN A 235 -7.42 16.79 8.56
CA ASN A 235 -6.21 16.38 7.86
C ASN A 235 -4.95 16.94 8.53
N VAL A 236 -3.92 16.11 8.64
CA VAL A 236 -2.60 16.45 9.17
C VAL A 236 -1.56 16.10 8.11
N LEU A 237 -0.71 17.06 7.78
CA LEU A 237 0.45 16.94 6.92
C LEU A 237 1.69 17.11 7.79
N GLU A 238 2.44 16.04 8.00
CA GLU A 238 3.62 16.02 8.85
C GLU A 238 4.89 15.90 8.01
N LEU A 239 5.78 16.89 8.15
CA LEU A 239 7.10 16.87 7.53
C LEU A 239 8.14 16.45 8.56
N LEU A 240 8.83 15.35 8.30
CA LEU A 240 9.93 14.91 9.15
C LEU A 240 11.25 15.62 8.77
N PRO A 241 12.25 15.63 9.66
CA PRO A 241 13.56 16.18 9.35
C PRO A 241 14.15 15.58 8.08
N ALA A 242 14.82 16.43 7.31
CA ALA A 242 15.46 16.03 6.06
C ALA A 242 16.59 15.03 6.30
N VAL A 243 16.61 13.95 5.52
CA VAL A 243 17.65 12.93 5.52
C VAL A 243 18.67 13.30 4.44
N TYR A 244 19.89 13.61 4.88
CA TYR A 244 21.00 13.96 3.99
C TYR A 244 21.88 12.74 3.69
N PRO A 245 22.41 12.63 2.46
CA PRO A 245 23.46 11.67 2.14
C PRO A 245 24.69 11.85 3.02
N ASP A 246 24.99 10.85 3.84
CA ASP A 246 26.26 10.79 4.56
C ASP A 246 27.39 10.42 3.58
N VAL A 247 28.43 11.24 3.56
CA VAL A 247 29.62 11.03 2.72
C VAL A 247 30.54 9.93 3.24
N ALA A 248 30.41 9.56 4.51
CA ALA A 248 31.16 8.46 5.12
C ALA A 248 30.58 7.07 4.79
N MET A 249 29.29 7.01 4.42
CA MET A 249 28.61 5.77 4.06
C MET A 249 28.83 5.42 2.59
N SER A 250 28.91 4.12 2.27
CA SER A 250 28.79 3.68 0.89
C SER A 250 27.38 3.91 0.33
N SER A 251 27.24 3.89 -0.99
CA SER A 251 25.94 4.10 -1.63
C SER A 251 24.91 3.04 -1.24
N ASP A 252 25.30 1.77 -1.13
CA ASP A 252 24.35 0.70 -0.79
C ASP A 252 23.97 0.75 0.69
N GLU A 253 24.91 1.04 1.60
CA GLU A 253 24.61 1.26 3.02
C GLU A 253 23.62 2.42 3.20
N TYR A 254 23.85 3.55 2.52
CA TYR A 254 22.94 4.69 2.57
C TYR A 254 21.56 4.32 2.03
N CYS A 255 21.50 3.56 0.94
CA CYS A 255 20.25 3.11 0.36
C CYS A 255 19.46 2.21 1.31
N GLN A 256 20.12 1.25 1.96
CA GLN A 256 19.48 0.37 2.93
C GLN A 256 18.98 1.17 4.13
N ALA A 257 19.86 1.93 4.80
CA ALA A 257 19.53 2.66 6.02
C ALA A 257 18.43 3.70 5.80
N THR A 258 18.51 4.46 4.70
CA THR A 258 17.52 5.50 4.39
C THR A 258 16.18 4.90 4.02
N THR A 259 16.16 3.84 3.20
CA THR A 259 14.89 3.18 2.84
C THR A 259 14.24 2.55 4.08
N GLN A 260 15.02 1.90 4.95
CA GLN A 260 14.52 1.33 6.20
C GLN A 260 13.92 2.43 7.10
N LEU A 261 14.63 3.55 7.30
CA LEU A 261 14.14 4.68 8.07
C LEU A 261 12.79 5.22 7.55
N LEU A 262 12.60 5.28 6.23
CA LEU A 262 11.33 5.73 5.65
C LEU A 262 10.18 4.76 5.96
N TYR A 263 10.42 3.46 5.91
CA TYR A 263 9.40 2.46 6.27
C TYR A 263 9.19 2.31 7.78
N ASP A 264 10.21 2.55 8.60
CA ASP A 264 10.07 2.59 10.07
C ASP A 264 9.12 3.73 10.48
N ASN A 265 9.27 4.89 9.84
CA ASN A 265 8.36 6.02 10.05
C ASN A 265 6.94 5.69 9.60
N LEU A 266 6.75 5.03 8.45
CA LEU A 266 5.44 4.51 8.05
C LEU A 266 4.88 3.57 9.12
N ALA A 267 5.69 2.63 9.63
CA ALA A 267 5.28 1.65 10.63
C ALA A 267 4.76 2.32 11.92
N LEU A 268 5.34 3.44 12.34
CA LEU A 268 4.82 4.24 13.46
C LEU A 268 3.38 4.71 13.20
N HIS A 269 3.09 5.22 12.00
CA HIS A 269 1.72 5.60 11.64
C HIS A 269 0.79 4.39 11.55
N LEU A 270 1.23 3.28 10.96
CA LEU A 270 0.40 2.08 10.82
C LEU A 270 -0.02 1.52 12.18
N ARG A 271 0.83 1.60 13.22
CA ARG A 271 0.48 1.13 14.56
C ARG A 271 -0.69 1.88 15.20
N THR A 272 -0.88 3.15 14.88
CA THR A 272 -1.94 3.98 15.50
C THR A 272 -3.16 4.19 14.62
N ARG A 273 -3.00 4.06 13.30
CA ARG A 273 -4.06 4.34 12.30
C ARG A 273 -3.96 3.40 11.09
N PRO A 274 -4.02 2.08 11.31
CA PRO A 274 -3.67 1.11 10.27
C PRO A 274 -4.56 1.23 9.03
N THR A 275 -5.87 1.46 9.19
CA THR A 275 -6.83 1.50 8.07
C THR A 275 -6.60 2.66 7.09
N GLN A 276 -5.85 3.69 7.45
CA GLN A 276 -5.62 4.86 6.59
C GLN A 276 -4.58 4.62 5.48
N TRP A 277 -3.89 3.48 5.49
CA TRP A 277 -2.92 3.15 4.44
C TRP A 277 -3.57 2.33 3.33
N GLU A 278 -3.57 2.86 2.11
CA GLU A 278 -4.11 2.18 0.94
C GLU A 278 -3.29 0.93 0.56
N GLY A 279 -2.03 0.86 1.02
CA GLY A 279 -1.13 -0.25 0.71
C GLY A 279 -1.62 -1.61 1.19
N TRP A 280 -2.56 -1.70 2.14
CA TRP A 280 -3.20 -2.97 2.50
C TRP A 280 -3.94 -3.65 1.35
N LEU A 281 -4.24 -2.93 0.27
CA LEU A 281 -4.89 -3.46 -0.92
C LEU A 281 -3.91 -4.16 -1.87
N TYR A 282 -2.60 -3.93 -1.73
CA TYR A 282 -1.61 -4.39 -2.71
C TYR A 282 -0.24 -4.78 -2.16
N VAL A 283 0.04 -4.62 -0.85
CA VAL A 283 1.34 -4.92 -0.23
C VAL A 283 1.77 -6.38 -0.43
N GLN A 284 0.83 -7.31 -0.60
CA GLN A 284 1.08 -8.72 -0.91
C GLN A 284 1.99 -8.92 -2.13
N LYS A 285 1.96 -7.99 -3.09
CA LYS A 285 2.81 -8.04 -4.29
C LYS A 285 4.29 -7.84 -3.97
N PHE A 286 4.58 -7.22 -2.83
CA PHE A 286 5.93 -6.82 -2.42
C PHE A 286 6.41 -7.57 -1.21
N VAL A 287 5.63 -8.52 -0.68
CA VAL A 287 6.07 -9.36 0.43
C VAL A 287 7.35 -10.10 0.04
N ASP A 288 8.28 -10.10 0.97
CA ASP A 288 9.49 -10.91 0.92
C ASP A 288 9.19 -12.28 1.53
N PHE A 289 9.14 -13.31 0.69
CA PHE A 289 8.74 -14.68 1.06
C PHE A 289 9.93 -15.60 1.35
N ASP A 290 11.13 -15.06 1.60
CA ASP A 290 12.35 -15.86 1.80
C ASP A 290 12.29 -16.85 3.00
N GLU A 291 11.19 -16.88 3.76
CA GLU A 291 10.85 -18.01 4.63
C GLU A 291 10.09 -19.10 3.85
N ALA A 292 10.77 -20.21 3.55
CA ALA A 292 10.10 -21.40 3.03
C ALA A 292 9.01 -21.85 4.02
N PRO A 293 7.81 -22.21 3.55
CA PRO A 293 6.75 -22.68 4.44
C PRO A 293 7.26 -23.89 5.22
N LEU A 294 7.09 -23.86 6.54
CA LEU A 294 7.35 -25.01 7.41
C LEU A 294 6.50 -26.19 6.89
N VAL A 295 7.16 -27.14 6.24
CA VAL A 295 6.56 -28.42 5.88
C VAL A 295 6.47 -29.21 7.17
N ALA A 296 5.26 -29.35 7.71
CA ALA A 296 5.06 -30.20 8.88
C ALA A 296 5.47 -31.64 8.54
N GLU A 297 6.32 -32.24 9.36
CA GLU A 297 6.49 -33.68 9.35
C GLU A 297 5.15 -34.34 9.69
N SER A 298 4.83 -35.43 8.98
CA SER A 298 3.54 -36.14 9.03
C SER A 298 2.86 -36.13 10.41
N ALA A 299 1.84 -35.29 10.57
CA ALA A 299 1.03 -35.24 11.79
C ALA A 299 0.18 -36.51 11.95
N ALA A 300 -0.16 -36.82 13.20
CA ALA A 300 -1.07 -37.91 13.56
C ALA A 300 -2.38 -37.82 12.76
N THR A 301 -2.88 -38.97 12.29
CA THR A 301 -4.07 -39.07 11.43
C THR A 301 -5.40 -38.97 12.17
N GLU A 302 -5.36 -38.88 13.50
CA GLU A 302 -6.55 -38.81 14.35
C GLU A 302 -6.81 -37.37 14.80
N GLY A 303 -8.07 -36.94 14.73
CA GLY A 303 -8.48 -35.60 15.16
C GLY A 303 -7.89 -34.49 14.29
N LEU A 304 -8.01 -34.59 12.96
CA LEU A 304 -7.56 -33.52 12.06
C LEU A 304 -8.60 -32.41 11.99
N SER A 305 -8.17 -31.15 11.98
CA SER A 305 -8.99 -29.95 11.79
C SER A 305 -8.52 -29.15 10.58
N PHE A 306 -9.39 -28.28 10.04
CA PHE A 306 -9.01 -27.36 8.99
C PHE A 306 -8.15 -26.23 9.57
N ASN A 307 -7.03 -25.93 8.91
CA ASN A 307 -6.12 -24.88 9.34
C ASN A 307 -6.67 -23.48 9.03
N LEU A 308 -7.59 -23.02 9.88
CA LEU A 308 -8.19 -21.69 9.80
C LEU A 308 -7.20 -20.56 10.07
N SER A 309 -5.97 -20.83 10.56
CA SER A 309 -4.94 -19.80 10.74
C SER A 309 -4.12 -19.56 9.48
N ARG A 310 -4.09 -20.49 8.53
CA ARG A 310 -3.39 -20.33 7.24
C ARG A 310 -4.31 -20.19 6.03
N TYR A 311 -5.42 -20.90 6.00
CA TYR A 311 -6.25 -21.01 4.81
C TYR A 311 -7.62 -20.34 4.97
N ASP A 312 -8.17 -19.90 3.85
CA ASP A 312 -9.60 -19.65 3.66
C ASP A 312 -10.12 -20.56 2.54
N ILE A 313 -11.40 -20.93 2.61
CA ILE A 313 -12.07 -21.60 1.48
C ILE A 313 -13.33 -20.84 1.09
N TYR A 314 -13.67 -20.92 -0.18
CA TYR A 314 -14.90 -20.34 -0.70
C TYR A 314 -15.33 -20.99 -2.00
N GLN A 315 -16.56 -20.75 -2.44
CA GLN A 315 -17.08 -21.27 -3.70
C GLN A 315 -17.21 -20.14 -4.72
N ASN A 316 -16.64 -20.32 -5.92
CA ASN A 316 -16.82 -19.39 -7.04
C ASN A 316 -18.23 -19.50 -7.63
N PRO A 317 -18.67 -18.49 -8.42
CA PRO A 317 -19.95 -18.53 -9.14
C PRO A 317 -20.15 -19.77 -10.04
N ASP A 318 -19.08 -20.34 -10.59
CA ASP A 318 -19.10 -21.56 -11.42
C ASP A 318 -19.15 -22.87 -10.61
N GLU A 319 -19.59 -22.82 -9.35
CA GLU A 319 -19.65 -23.92 -8.37
C GLU A 319 -18.33 -24.64 -8.03
N LYS A 320 -17.19 -24.19 -8.56
CA LYS A 320 -15.87 -24.71 -8.16
C LYS A 320 -15.46 -24.12 -6.82
N GLY A 321 -14.95 -24.98 -5.92
CA GLY A 321 -14.34 -24.52 -4.69
C GLY A 321 -12.98 -23.87 -4.95
N VAL A 322 -12.60 -22.97 -4.06
CA VAL A 322 -11.30 -22.32 -4.01
C VAL A 322 -10.73 -22.44 -2.61
N LEU A 323 -9.45 -22.79 -2.53
CA LEU A 323 -8.64 -22.74 -1.33
C LEU A 323 -7.63 -21.61 -1.51
N PHE A 324 -7.64 -20.65 -0.59
CA PHE A 324 -6.71 -19.52 -0.56
C PHE A 324 -5.69 -19.71 0.56
N ASP A 325 -4.40 -19.72 0.22
CA ASP A 325 -3.29 -19.80 1.17
C ASP A 325 -2.81 -18.39 1.54
N ARG A 326 -3.03 -17.96 2.78
CA ARG A 326 -2.62 -16.62 3.25
C ARG A 326 -1.10 -16.48 3.41
N HIS A 327 -0.37 -17.59 3.41
CA HIS A 327 1.08 -17.60 3.58
C HIS A 327 1.85 -17.22 2.30
N ASP A 328 1.35 -17.56 1.12
CA ASP A 328 1.99 -17.21 -0.16
C ASP A 328 1.04 -16.49 -1.13
N TYR A 329 -0.18 -16.19 -0.69
CA TYR A 329 -1.25 -15.56 -1.45
C TYR A 329 -1.66 -16.36 -2.70
N SER A 330 -1.46 -17.67 -2.68
CA SER A 330 -1.84 -18.55 -3.77
C SER A 330 -3.31 -18.98 -3.68
N TYR A 331 -3.94 -19.13 -4.85
CA TYR A 331 -5.31 -19.60 -5.00
C TYR A 331 -5.31 -20.95 -5.72
N PHE A 332 -5.90 -21.96 -5.10
CA PHE A 332 -6.05 -23.30 -5.68
C PHE A 332 -7.51 -23.59 -5.97
N SER A 333 -7.82 -23.98 -7.21
CA SER A 333 -9.13 -24.54 -7.49
C SER A 333 -9.23 -25.96 -6.93
N ILE A 334 -10.27 -26.21 -6.15
CA ILE A 334 -10.59 -27.52 -5.59
C ILE A 334 -11.92 -28.04 -6.14
N SER A 335 -12.07 -29.36 -6.15
CA SER A 335 -13.33 -29.98 -6.60
C SER A 335 -14.48 -29.64 -5.65
N LYS A 336 -15.72 -29.66 -6.15
CA LYS A 336 -16.93 -29.46 -5.33
C LYS A 336 -16.98 -30.43 -4.14
N GLY A 337 -16.62 -31.69 -4.35
CA GLY A 337 -16.56 -32.69 -3.29
C GLY A 337 -15.50 -32.38 -2.22
N LEU A 338 -14.31 -31.94 -2.62
CA LEU A 338 -13.29 -31.54 -1.64
C LEU A 338 -13.72 -30.29 -0.87
N TYR A 339 -14.33 -29.31 -1.54
CA TYR A 339 -14.88 -28.13 -0.88
C TYR A 339 -15.91 -28.50 0.20
N THR A 340 -16.88 -29.36 -0.11
CA THR A 340 -17.87 -29.83 0.88
C THR A 340 -17.18 -30.49 2.08
N VAL A 341 -16.23 -31.39 1.85
CA VAL A 341 -15.49 -32.05 2.93
C VAL A 341 -14.77 -31.05 3.83
N LEU A 342 -14.10 -30.05 3.25
CA LEU A 342 -13.37 -29.04 4.03
C LEU A 342 -14.31 -28.08 4.75
N ASN A 343 -15.42 -27.67 4.13
CA ASN A 343 -16.42 -26.81 4.76
C ASN A 343 -17.07 -27.48 5.96
N ASP A 344 -17.50 -28.73 5.81
CA ASP A 344 -18.09 -29.50 6.90
C ASP A 344 -17.07 -29.76 8.02
N THR A 345 -15.78 -29.91 7.68
CA THR A 345 -14.69 -30.02 8.66
C THR A 345 -14.51 -28.73 9.47
N ILE A 346 -14.71 -27.56 8.85
CA ILE A 346 -14.71 -26.26 9.55
C ILE A 346 -15.90 -26.18 10.51
N GLU A 347 -17.10 -26.51 10.05
CA GLU A 347 -18.33 -26.46 10.86
C GLU A 347 -18.30 -27.45 12.03
N ALA A 348 -17.79 -28.66 11.82
CA ALA A 348 -17.69 -29.69 12.84
C ALA A 348 -16.44 -29.54 13.75
N GLY A 349 -15.49 -28.68 13.38
CA GLY A 349 -14.20 -28.50 14.05
C GLY A 349 -13.20 -29.65 13.84
N CYS A 350 -13.59 -30.74 13.18
CA CYS A 350 -12.73 -31.87 12.87
C CYS A 350 -13.21 -32.68 11.66
N LEU A 351 -12.29 -33.42 11.04
CA LEU A 351 -12.54 -34.19 9.82
C LEU A 351 -13.41 -35.42 10.12
N GLN A 352 -14.62 -35.42 9.57
CA GLN A 352 -15.60 -36.52 9.71
C GLN A 352 -15.60 -37.50 8.53
N TYR A 353 -14.80 -37.24 7.49
CA TYR A 353 -14.85 -37.95 6.22
C TYR A 353 -13.66 -38.88 5.99
N GLN A 354 -13.91 -40.03 5.37
CA GLN A 354 -12.84 -40.87 4.82
C GLN A 354 -12.34 -40.28 3.50
N ILE A 355 -11.10 -39.76 3.52
CA ILE A 355 -10.42 -39.22 2.35
C ILE A 355 -9.42 -40.27 1.83
N LYS A 356 -9.23 -40.36 0.49
CA LYS A 356 -8.17 -41.19 -0.10
C LYS A 356 -6.82 -40.81 0.49
N ARG A 357 -6.03 -41.81 0.91
CA ARG A 357 -4.74 -41.61 1.58
C ARG A 357 -3.83 -40.59 0.90
N ASN A 358 -3.61 -40.69 -0.42
CA ASN A 358 -2.75 -39.75 -1.14
C ASN A 358 -3.22 -38.28 -1.06
N LEU A 359 -4.54 -38.06 -1.02
CA LEU A 359 -5.10 -36.71 -0.88
C LEU A 359 -5.00 -36.23 0.57
N LEU A 360 -5.24 -37.12 1.54
CA LEU A 360 -5.02 -36.81 2.96
C LEU A 360 -3.56 -36.42 3.22
N ASP A 361 -2.61 -37.20 2.70
CA ASP A 361 -1.18 -36.94 2.81
C ASP A 361 -0.81 -35.58 2.19
N ASP A 362 -1.39 -35.21 1.04
CA ASP A 362 -1.15 -33.90 0.43
C ASP A 362 -1.74 -32.74 1.25
N LEU A 363 -2.96 -32.90 1.77
CA LEU A 363 -3.61 -31.90 2.63
C LEU A 363 -2.83 -31.67 3.92
N CYS A 364 -2.35 -32.74 4.57
CA CYS A 364 -1.51 -32.64 5.76
C CYS A 364 -0.12 -32.05 5.45
N ARG A 365 0.52 -32.49 4.36
CA ARG A 365 1.83 -31.97 3.94
C ARG A 365 1.80 -30.47 3.64
N ARG A 366 0.69 -29.98 3.09
CA ARG A 366 0.45 -28.55 2.84
C ARG A 366 -0.06 -27.81 4.09
N ALA A 367 -0.30 -28.52 5.20
CA ALA A 367 -0.91 -28.00 6.41
C ALA A 367 -2.31 -27.39 6.18
N VAL A 368 -3.05 -27.88 5.17
CA VAL A 368 -4.49 -27.56 4.99
C VAL A 368 -5.30 -28.21 6.10
N LEU A 369 -4.95 -29.45 6.42
CA LEU A 369 -5.40 -30.15 7.62
C LEU A 369 -4.24 -30.23 8.62
N ILE A 370 -4.52 -29.95 9.88
CA ILE A 370 -3.59 -30.00 11.00
C ILE A 370 -4.20 -30.82 12.14
N ALA A 371 -3.41 -31.25 13.12
CA ALA A 371 -3.96 -31.85 14.33
C ALA A 371 -4.82 -30.79 15.08
N ALA A 372 -6.00 -31.21 15.55
CA ALA A 372 -6.97 -30.36 16.25
C ALA A 372 -6.50 -29.92 17.64
#